data_AF-A1ZWP8-F1
#
_entry.id   AF-A1ZWP8-F1
#
_cell.length_a   1.000
_cell.length_b   1.000
_cell.length_c   1.000
_cell.angle_alpha   90.00
_cell.angle_beta   90.00
_cell.angle_gamma   90.00
#
_symmetry.space_group_name_H-M   'P 1'
#
loop_
_entity.id
_entity.type
_entity.pdbx_description
1 polymer ?
#
loop_
_entity_poly.entity_id
_entity_poly.type
_entity_poly.pdbx_seq_one_letter_code
_entity_poly.pdbx_strand_id
1 'polypeptide(L)'
;MYPSSPFSIKTIKYKTLGKKTLFWVANFYFRIIYPQVPMSLKASKSLNSSVLVLIIVNLVPIFGVIYLQWSVSNVILLYVFETFIVGVFNIFKVVLAGTNKELPGCSNFFLAGFFIIHYNGFIAIQFFFIFDLISHLEKNNGTQEAISREIVPGLTLLGIAYLSIVLSHLYSFVKNYLIAGEYKYTDSGAQMIMPYMRVAVQQLLALSGGYFLASSGNKSMALLVLLVVLKTFFDFLGHLLERSQYKKMMEKYRATQEEQGNNLQ
;
A
#
# COMPACT_ATOMS: atom_id res chain seq x y z
N MET A 1 5.27 -50.72 -26.19
CA MET A 1 6.16 -49.87 -25.37
C MET A 1 6.88 -48.94 -26.32
N TYR A 2 6.64 -47.64 -26.49
CA TYR A 2 5.73 -46.59 -26.03
C TYR A 2 5.61 -45.65 -27.26
N PRO A 3 4.48 -44.99 -27.56
CA PRO A 3 4.41 -44.06 -28.67
C PRO A 3 5.18 -42.77 -28.34
N SER A 4 6.04 -42.34 -29.27
CA SER A 4 6.75 -41.05 -29.20
C SER A 4 5.75 -39.89 -29.37
N SER A 5 5.67 -39.02 -28.37
CA SER A 5 4.80 -37.84 -28.35
C SER A 5 5.19 -36.81 -29.43
N PRO A 6 4.22 -36.14 -30.09
CA PRO A 6 4.49 -35.02 -30.98
C PRO A 6 4.32 -33.70 -30.21
N PHE A 7 5.27 -33.34 -29.35
CA PHE A 7 5.28 -32.00 -28.73
C PHE A 7 6.67 -31.38 -28.82
N SER A 8 6.93 -30.76 -29.96
CA SER A 8 7.99 -29.76 -30.09
C SER A 8 7.52 -28.50 -29.36
N ILE A 9 8.06 -28.27 -28.15
CA ILE A 9 7.91 -27.00 -27.45
C ILE A 9 8.65 -25.95 -28.28
N LYS A 10 7.92 -25.22 -29.13
CA LYS A 10 8.43 -23.99 -29.74
C LYS A 10 8.82 -23.06 -28.60
N THR A 11 10.11 -22.81 -28.45
CA THR A 11 10.64 -21.75 -27.61
C THR A 11 9.98 -20.44 -28.01
N ILE A 12 9.11 -19.92 -27.13
CA ILE A 12 8.53 -18.59 -27.28
C ILE A 12 9.69 -17.61 -27.20
N LYS A 13 10.10 -17.08 -28.36
CA LYS A 13 11.02 -15.94 -28.41
C LYS A 13 10.31 -14.77 -27.74
N TYR A 14 10.72 -14.43 -26.51
CA TYR A 14 10.34 -13.18 -25.86
C TYR A 14 10.87 -12.03 -26.73
N LYS A 15 9.99 -11.50 -27.58
CA LYS A 15 10.26 -10.30 -28.35
C LYS A 15 10.37 -9.17 -27.34
N THR A 16 11.56 -8.60 -27.24
CA THR A 16 11.87 -7.47 -26.36
C THR A 16 10.80 -6.38 -26.54
N LEU A 17 10.00 -6.16 -25.48
CA LEU A 17 9.02 -5.09 -25.45
C LEU A 17 9.80 -3.78 -25.60
N GLY A 18 9.60 -3.08 -26.72
CA GLY A 18 10.37 -1.87 -27.02
C GLY A 18 10.20 -0.82 -25.93
N LYS A 19 11.25 -0.06 -25.61
CA LYS A 19 11.22 1.02 -24.61
C LYS A 19 10.03 1.97 -24.78
N LYS A 20 9.57 2.18 -26.04
CA LYS A 20 8.37 2.96 -26.36
C LYS A 20 7.07 2.32 -25.91
N THR A 21 6.92 1.00 -26.04
CA THR A 21 5.74 0.24 -25.61
C THR A 21 5.69 0.17 -24.08
N LEU A 22 6.83 -0.06 -23.43
CA LEU A 22 6.97 0.01 -21.97
C LEU A 22 6.66 1.41 -21.44
N PHE A 23 7.15 2.47 -22.11
CA PHE A 23 6.83 3.85 -21.77
C PHE A 23 5.33 4.16 -21.97
N TRP A 24 4.72 3.69 -23.06
CA TRP A 24 3.29 3.90 -23.30
C TRP A 24 2.41 3.14 -22.32
N VAL A 25 2.74 1.89 -21.99
CA VAL A 25 2.05 1.12 -20.96
C VAL A 25 2.25 1.76 -19.60
N ALA A 26 3.47 2.16 -19.23
CA ALA A 26 3.74 2.87 -17.98
C ALA A 26 3.01 4.21 -17.90
N ASN A 27 2.95 4.98 -18.99
CA ASN A 27 2.27 6.28 -19.04
C ASN A 27 0.75 6.14 -19.06
N PHE A 28 0.22 5.13 -19.76
CA PHE A 28 -1.20 4.76 -19.75
C PHE A 28 -1.63 4.27 -18.36
N TYR A 29 -0.83 3.39 -17.73
CA TYR A 29 -1.01 2.96 -16.35
C TYR A 29 -0.91 4.17 -15.40
N PHE A 30 0.10 5.03 -15.53
CA PHE A 30 0.25 6.23 -14.69
C PHE A 30 -0.95 7.18 -14.83
N ARG A 31 -1.47 7.38 -16.03
CA ARG A 31 -2.57 8.30 -16.30
C ARG A 31 -3.95 7.75 -15.90
N ILE A 32 -4.11 6.43 -15.84
CA ILE A 32 -5.31 5.75 -15.32
C ILE A 32 -5.24 5.58 -13.79
N ILE A 33 -4.05 5.32 -13.23
CA ILE A 33 -3.82 5.04 -11.81
C ILE A 33 -3.70 6.32 -10.98
N TYR A 34 -3.19 7.41 -11.57
CA TYR A 34 -3.05 8.71 -10.92
C TYR A 34 -3.97 9.74 -11.58
N PRO A 35 -5.30 9.69 -11.34
CA PRO A 35 -6.12 10.86 -11.61
C PRO A 35 -5.55 12.00 -10.79
N GLN A 36 -5.20 13.11 -11.46
CA GLN A 36 -4.57 14.28 -10.88
C GLN A 36 -5.31 14.70 -9.59
N VAL A 37 -4.83 14.27 -8.42
CA VAL A 37 -5.39 14.71 -7.16
C VAL A 37 -4.87 16.13 -6.98
N PRO A 38 -5.71 17.18 -7.03
CA PRO A 38 -5.24 18.53 -6.81
C PRO A 38 -4.65 18.60 -5.39
N MET A 39 -3.33 18.72 -5.34
CA MET A 39 -2.53 18.71 -4.13
C MET A 39 -2.74 20.03 -3.40
N SER A 40 -3.76 20.09 -2.56
CA SER A 40 -4.03 21.20 -1.66
C SER A 40 -3.77 20.72 -0.24
N LEU A 41 -2.58 21.04 0.28
CA LEU A 41 -2.19 20.80 1.66
C LEU A 41 -2.82 21.88 2.55
N LYS A 42 -3.99 21.58 3.13
CA LYS A 42 -4.49 22.32 4.29
C LYS A 42 -4.50 21.36 5.48
N ALA A 43 -3.48 21.46 6.34
CA ALA A 43 -3.36 20.64 7.53
C ALA A 43 -4.56 20.89 8.45
N SER A 44 -5.35 19.85 8.73
CA SER A 44 -6.38 19.89 9.76
C SER A 44 -5.71 19.95 11.14
N LYS A 45 -6.17 20.87 12.00
CA LYS A 45 -5.52 21.23 13.28
C LYS A 45 -5.64 20.16 14.38
N SER A 46 -6.52 19.17 14.23
CA SER A 46 -6.68 18.10 15.22
C SER A 46 -5.86 16.86 14.85
N LEU A 47 -4.88 16.51 15.70
CA LEU A 47 -4.25 15.18 15.65
C LEU A 47 -5.33 14.14 15.99
N ASN A 48 -5.91 13.53 14.95
CA ASN A 48 -6.84 12.42 15.12
C ASN A 48 -6.09 11.25 15.81
N SER A 49 -6.73 10.59 16.78
CA SER A 49 -6.16 9.43 17.48
C SER A 49 -5.54 8.36 16.57
N SER A 50 -6.05 8.20 15.34
CA SER A 50 -5.49 7.27 14.36
C SER A 50 -4.11 7.68 13.82
N VAL A 51 -3.81 8.98 13.77
CA VAL A 51 -2.47 9.50 13.42
C VAL A 51 -1.48 9.16 14.52
N LEU A 52 -1.89 9.29 15.78
CA LEU A 52 -1.05 8.95 16.93
C LEU A 52 -0.75 7.44 16.97
N VAL A 53 -1.77 6.60 16.77
CA VAL A 53 -1.59 5.14 16.66
C VAL A 53 -0.64 4.79 15.52
N LEU A 54 -0.75 5.46 14.37
CA LEU A 54 0.13 5.24 13.24
C LEU A 54 1.58 5.61 13.53
N ILE A 55 1.82 6.77 14.16
CA ILE A 55 3.16 7.18 14.55
C ILE A 55 3.77 6.15 15.50
N ILE A 56 3.02 5.69 16.51
CA ILE A 56 3.47 4.66 17.45
C ILE A 56 3.86 3.37 16.73
N VAL A 57 3.04 2.88 15.80
CA VAL A 57 3.36 1.67 15.04
C VAL A 57 4.61 1.84 14.18
N ASN A 58 4.83 3.03 13.63
CA ASN A 58 6.04 3.33 12.85
C ASN A 58 7.32 3.48 13.70
N LEU A 59 7.21 3.60 15.03
CA LEU A 59 8.38 3.52 15.92
C LEU A 59 8.87 2.08 16.11
N VAL A 60 8.03 1.06 15.86
CA VAL A 60 8.40 -0.33 16.05
C VAL A 60 9.56 -0.75 15.13
N PRO A 61 9.56 -0.44 13.81
CA PRO A 61 10.72 -0.69 12.96
C PRO A 61 11.98 0.07 13.39
N ILE A 62 11.86 1.31 13.89
CA ILE A 62 13.03 2.05 14.40
C ILE A 62 13.65 1.32 15.59
N PHE A 63 12.81 0.90 16.54
CA PHE A 63 13.25 0.12 17.69
C PHE A 63 13.90 -1.20 17.26
N GLY A 64 13.26 -1.92 16.34
CA GLY A 64 13.77 -3.18 15.80
C GLY A 64 15.14 -3.03 15.12
N VAL A 65 15.36 -1.95 14.38
CA VAL A 65 16.65 -1.68 13.73
C VAL A 65 17.74 -1.35 14.76
N ILE A 66 17.46 -0.46 15.72
CA ILE A 66 18.49 0.03 16.66
C ILE A 66 18.86 -1.05 17.69
N TYR A 67 17.86 -1.70 18.29
CA TYR A 67 18.06 -2.57 19.45
C TYR A 67 18.10 -4.05 19.09
N LEU A 68 17.36 -4.47 18.06
CA LEU A 68 17.27 -5.87 17.64
C LEU A 68 18.04 -6.16 16.35
N GLN A 69 18.75 -5.16 15.81
CA GLN A 69 19.56 -5.28 14.60
C GLN A 69 18.77 -5.87 13.43
N TRP A 70 17.51 -5.43 13.27
CA TRP A 70 16.69 -5.89 12.15
C TRP A 70 17.37 -5.63 10.81
N SER A 71 17.42 -6.68 9.98
CA SER A 71 17.98 -6.60 8.64
C SER A 71 17.13 -5.73 7.72
N VAL A 72 17.74 -5.26 6.63
CA VAL A 72 17.05 -4.51 5.57
C VAL A 72 15.85 -5.30 5.04
N SER A 73 16.02 -6.61 4.84
CA SER A 73 14.97 -7.52 4.39
C SER A 73 13.76 -7.53 5.32
N ASN A 74 13.96 -7.61 6.65
CA ASN A 74 12.86 -7.63 7.63
C ASN A 74 12.04 -6.32 7.58
N VAL A 75 12.73 -5.18 7.51
CA VAL A 75 12.08 -3.86 7.44
C VAL A 75 11.28 -3.72 6.13
N ILE A 76 11.86 -4.13 5.01
CA ILE A 76 11.20 -4.07 3.71
C ILE A 76 9.98 -5.00 3.67
N LEU A 77 10.07 -6.22 4.21
CA LEU A 77 8.94 -7.16 4.28
C LEU A 77 7.81 -6.63 5.15
N LEU A 78 8.10 -5.93 6.25
CA LEU A 78 7.09 -5.24 7.05
C LEU A 78 6.33 -4.19 6.22
N TYR A 79 7.04 -3.41 5.41
CA TYR A 79 6.41 -2.42 4.54
C TYR A 79 5.52 -3.09 3.49
N VAL A 80 6.02 -4.13 2.82
CA VAL A 80 5.22 -4.89 1.85
C VAL A 80 3.96 -5.46 2.49
N PHE A 81 4.08 -5.99 3.71
CA PHE A 81 2.93 -6.48 4.47
C PHE A 81 1.93 -5.37 4.79
N GLU A 82 2.39 -4.18 5.17
CA GLU A 82 1.50 -3.04 5.40
C GLU A 82 0.72 -2.65 4.15
N THR A 83 1.36 -2.64 2.97
CA THR A 83 0.65 -2.48 1.69
C THR A 83 -0.45 -3.52 1.53
N PHE A 84 -0.14 -4.79 1.79
CA PHE A 84 -1.12 -5.86 1.68
C PHE A 84 -2.32 -5.63 2.62
N ILE A 85 -2.06 -5.29 3.89
CA ILE A 85 -3.10 -5.00 4.90
C ILE A 85 -3.96 -3.80 4.51
N VAL A 86 -3.36 -2.73 3.98
CA VAL A 86 -4.11 -1.58 3.43
C VAL A 86 -5.09 -2.03 2.36
N GLY A 87 -4.65 -2.89 1.44
CA GLY A 87 -5.52 -3.48 0.42
C GLY A 87 -6.69 -4.24 1.01
N VAL A 88 -6.41 -5.14 1.97
CA VAL A 88 -7.44 -5.93 2.65
C VAL A 88 -8.51 -5.04 3.26
N PHE A 89 -8.13 -4.02 4.03
CA PHE A 89 -9.09 -3.10 4.61
C PHE A 89 -9.81 -2.24 3.56
N ASN A 90 -9.15 -1.87 2.46
CA ASN A 90 -9.78 -1.10 1.40
C ASN A 90 -10.88 -1.89 0.67
N ILE A 91 -10.77 -3.22 0.55
CA ILE A 91 -11.85 -4.06 0.00
C ILE A 91 -13.14 -3.84 0.80
N PHE A 92 -13.07 -3.91 2.14
CA PHE A 92 -14.24 -3.69 2.99
C PHE A 92 -14.78 -2.26 2.85
N LYS A 93 -13.90 -1.26 2.74
CA LYS A 93 -14.31 0.13 2.52
C LYS A 93 -15.06 0.28 1.19
N VAL A 94 -14.57 -0.29 0.10
CA VAL A 94 -15.23 -0.23 -1.22
C VAL A 94 -16.60 -0.89 -1.19
N VAL A 95 -16.72 -2.06 -0.54
CA VAL A 95 -18.01 -2.77 -0.40
C VAL A 95 -19.04 -1.94 0.37
N LEU A 96 -18.62 -1.27 1.44
CA LEU A 96 -19.50 -0.52 2.35
C LEU A 96 -19.79 0.93 1.89
N ALA A 97 -19.15 1.41 0.83
CA ALA A 97 -19.29 2.77 0.31
C ALA A 97 -20.76 3.09 -0.06
N GLY A 98 -21.28 4.21 0.46
CA GLY A 98 -22.71 4.51 0.52
C GLY A 98 -23.24 5.54 -0.47
N THR A 99 -22.40 6.23 -1.26
CA THR A 99 -22.89 7.32 -2.15
C THR A 99 -23.14 6.94 -3.59
N ASN A 100 -23.05 5.66 -3.96
CA ASN A 100 -23.30 5.24 -5.34
C ASN A 100 -24.79 5.41 -5.71
N LYS A 101 -25.11 6.47 -6.45
CA LYS A 101 -26.48 6.81 -6.86
C LYS A 101 -27.00 5.99 -8.05
N GLU A 102 -26.13 5.40 -8.87
CA GLU A 102 -26.55 4.86 -10.17
C GLU A 102 -26.86 3.36 -10.18
N LEU A 103 -26.21 2.55 -9.34
CA LEU A 103 -26.46 1.09 -9.22
C LEU A 103 -26.10 0.60 -7.80
N PRO A 104 -27.04 0.57 -6.84
CA PRO A 104 -26.74 0.21 -5.46
C PRO A 104 -26.29 -1.27 -5.32
N GLY A 105 -25.24 -1.50 -4.52
CA GLY A 105 -24.79 -2.84 -4.08
C GLY A 105 -23.98 -3.64 -5.10
N CYS A 106 -24.55 -3.97 -6.27
CA CYS A 106 -23.89 -4.81 -7.28
C CYS A 106 -22.63 -4.15 -7.87
N SER A 107 -22.65 -2.82 -8.03
CA SER A 107 -21.49 -2.06 -8.48
C SER A 107 -20.33 -2.12 -7.47
N ASN A 108 -20.62 -2.03 -6.16
CA ASN A 108 -19.59 -2.07 -5.11
C ASN A 108 -18.85 -3.42 -5.11
N PHE A 109 -19.57 -4.54 -5.23
CA PHE A 109 -18.96 -5.87 -5.29
C PHE A 109 -18.14 -6.06 -6.56
N PHE A 110 -18.63 -5.58 -7.71
CA PHE A 110 -17.85 -5.59 -8.95
C PHE A 110 -16.56 -4.76 -8.82
N LEU A 111 -16.65 -3.54 -8.29
CA LEU A 111 -15.48 -2.69 -8.05
C LEU A 111 -14.53 -3.30 -7.03
N ALA A 112 -15.04 -3.94 -5.98
CA ALA A 112 -14.20 -4.66 -5.02
C ALA A 112 -13.47 -5.84 -5.69
N GLY A 113 -14.15 -6.61 -6.55
CA GLY A 113 -13.54 -7.67 -7.35
C GLY A 113 -12.46 -7.15 -8.30
N PHE A 114 -12.75 -6.06 -9.02
CA PHE A 114 -11.77 -5.38 -9.86
C PHE A 114 -10.57 -4.88 -9.04
N PHE A 115 -10.83 -4.27 -7.89
CA PHE A 115 -9.78 -3.80 -6.97
C PHE A 115 -8.89 -4.95 -6.52
N ILE A 116 -9.47 -6.09 -6.11
CA ILE A 116 -8.71 -7.28 -5.72
C ILE A 116 -7.74 -7.67 -6.84
N ILE A 117 -8.21 -7.80 -8.08
CA ILE A 117 -7.35 -8.22 -9.20
C ILE A 117 -6.28 -7.17 -9.49
N HIS A 118 -6.68 -5.90 -9.66
CA HIS A 118 -5.77 -4.83 -10.07
C HIS A 118 -4.73 -4.50 -8.99
N TYR A 119 -5.17 -4.37 -7.74
CA TYR A 119 -4.29 -4.04 -6.61
C TYR A 119 -3.30 -5.16 -6.32
N ASN A 120 -3.74 -6.43 -6.37
CA ASN A 120 -2.83 -7.55 -6.20
C ASN A 120 -1.86 -7.70 -7.40
N GLY A 121 -2.25 -7.31 -8.61
CA GLY A 121 -1.32 -7.21 -9.74
C GLY A 121 -0.18 -6.23 -9.48
N PHE A 122 -0.47 -5.09 -8.85
CA PHE A 122 0.53 -4.11 -8.45
C PHE A 122 1.44 -4.63 -7.32
N ILE A 123 0.87 -5.31 -6.33
CA ILE A 123 1.63 -5.99 -5.27
C ILE A 123 2.52 -7.09 -5.86
N ALA A 124 2.06 -7.85 -6.85
CA ALA A 124 2.85 -8.91 -7.49
C ALA A 124 4.09 -8.34 -8.20
N ILE A 125 3.95 -7.22 -8.93
CA ILE A 125 5.08 -6.52 -9.54
C ILE A 125 6.06 -6.04 -8.46
N GLN A 126 5.55 -5.52 -7.34
CA GLN A 126 6.40 -5.14 -6.22
C GLN A 126 7.16 -6.33 -5.65
N PHE A 127 6.48 -7.46 -5.37
CA PHE A 127 7.14 -8.66 -4.87
C PHE A 127 8.26 -9.14 -5.80
N PHE A 128 8.08 -9.06 -7.11
CA PHE A 128 9.15 -9.37 -8.07
C PHE A 128 10.42 -8.55 -7.82
N PHE A 129 10.31 -7.23 -7.66
CA PHE A 129 11.46 -6.37 -7.35
C PHE A 129 12.02 -6.60 -5.94
N ILE A 130 11.16 -6.95 -4.98
CA ILE A 130 11.59 -7.25 -3.61
C ILE A 130 12.39 -8.56 -3.57
N PHE A 131 11.96 -9.59 -4.30
CA PHE A 131 12.71 -10.84 -4.42
C PHE A 131 14.06 -10.62 -5.10
N ASP A 132 14.10 -9.81 -6.16
CA ASP A 132 15.36 -9.42 -6.80
C ASP A 132 16.28 -8.68 -5.82
N LEU A 133 15.74 -7.71 -5.09
CA LEU A 133 16.49 -6.97 -4.09
C LEU A 133 17.03 -7.89 -2.98
N ILE A 134 16.20 -8.74 -2.38
CA ILE A 134 16.63 -9.69 -1.34
C ILE A 134 17.75 -10.59 -1.86
N SER A 135 17.64 -11.07 -3.10
CA SER A 135 18.70 -11.87 -3.73
C SER A 135 20.03 -11.10 -3.84
N HIS A 136 19.98 -9.81 -4.14
CA HIS A 136 21.17 -8.94 -4.14
C HIS A 136 21.74 -8.74 -2.73
N LEU A 137 20.87 -8.57 -1.73
CA LEU A 137 21.26 -8.43 -0.32
C LEU A 137 21.99 -9.69 0.18
N GLU A 138 21.44 -10.88 -0.09
CA GLU A 138 22.02 -12.17 0.28
C GLU A 138 23.39 -12.42 -0.37
N LYS A 139 23.53 -12.06 -1.66
CA LYS A 139 24.78 -12.22 -2.41
C LYS A 139 25.92 -11.35 -1.86
N ASN A 140 25.60 -10.12 -1.45
CA ASN A 140 26.60 -9.17 -0.95
C ASN A 140 27.05 -9.47 0.49
N ASN A 141 26.22 -10.17 1.27
CA ASN A 141 26.48 -10.45 2.68
C ASN A 141 27.03 -11.84 2.97
N GLY A 142 27.24 -12.68 1.94
CA GLY A 142 27.82 -14.01 2.07
C GLY A 142 26.96 -14.94 2.93
N THR A 143 25.92 -15.57 2.37
CA THR A 143 25.09 -16.64 2.99
C THR A 143 24.44 -16.37 4.36
N GLN A 144 24.73 -15.25 5.03
CA GLN A 144 24.36 -15.03 6.43
C GLN A 144 23.12 -14.13 6.60
N GLU A 145 22.65 -13.48 5.54
CA GLU A 145 21.35 -12.79 5.46
C GLU A 145 20.25 -13.69 4.90
N ALA A 146 20.40 -15.01 4.98
CA ALA A 146 19.27 -15.91 4.73
C ALA A 146 18.11 -15.39 5.58
N ILE A 147 17.00 -15.04 4.92
CA ILE A 147 15.69 -14.76 5.53
C ILE A 147 15.62 -15.65 6.77
N SER A 148 15.77 -15.06 7.97
CA SER A 148 15.79 -15.85 9.20
C SER A 148 14.54 -16.71 9.11
N ARG A 149 14.72 -18.04 9.05
CA ARG A 149 13.66 -19.01 8.70
C ARG A 149 12.49 -19.04 9.71
N GLU A 150 12.37 -18.03 10.56
CA GLU A 150 11.17 -17.64 11.28
C GLU A 150 10.22 -16.87 10.35
N ILE A 151 9.71 -17.54 9.32
CA ILE A 151 8.49 -17.12 8.61
C ILE A 151 7.25 -17.41 9.48
N VAL A 152 7.43 -18.07 10.63
CA VAL A 152 6.37 -18.31 11.62
C VAL A 152 6.30 -17.12 12.57
N PRO A 153 5.17 -16.38 12.64
CA PRO A 153 5.00 -15.35 13.65
C PRO A 153 4.85 -16.03 15.02
N GLY A 154 5.97 -16.27 15.68
CA GLY A 154 6.00 -16.50 17.12
C GLY A 154 5.71 -15.19 17.87
N LEU A 155 5.75 -15.23 19.20
CA LEU A 155 5.67 -14.03 20.06
C LEU A 155 6.94 -13.14 19.99
N THR A 156 7.67 -13.17 18.88
CA THR A 156 8.85 -12.32 18.65
C THR A 156 8.41 -10.87 18.43
N LEU A 157 9.29 -9.89 18.68
CA LEU A 157 8.95 -8.49 18.42
C LEU A 157 8.59 -8.25 16.94
N LEU A 158 9.15 -9.03 16.02
CA LEU A 158 8.78 -8.97 14.61
C LEU A 158 7.33 -9.42 14.38
N GLY A 159 6.89 -10.51 15.01
CA GLY A 159 5.49 -10.93 15.02
C GLY A 159 4.56 -9.88 15.63
N ILE A 160 4.97 -9.25 16.73
CA ILE A 160 4.25 -8.11 17.34
C ILE A 160 4.15 -6.94 16.36
N ALA A 161 5.20 -6.66 15.58
CA ALA A 161 5.19 -5.58 14.59
C ALA A 161 4.17 -5.84 13.48
N TYR A 162 4.15 -7.05 12.91
CA TYR A 162 3.13 -7.46 11.96
C TYR A 162 1.71 -7.32 12.54
N LEU A 163 1.50 -7.79 13.77
CA LEU A 163 0.20 -7.67 14.44
C LEU A 163 -0.19 -6.20 14.68
N SER A 164 0.77 -5.34 15.07
CA SER A 164 0.53 -3.92 15.31
C SER A 164 0.08 -3.17 14.04
N ILE A 165 0.59 -3.56 12.87
CA ILE A 165 0.14 -3.04 11.58
C ILE A 165 -1.32 -3.43 11.35
N VAL A 166 -1.68 -4.70 11.55
CA VAL A 166 -3.08 -5.15 11.41
C VAL A 166 -4.00 -4.39 12.37
N LEU A 167 -3.63 -4.28 13.64
CA LEU A 167 -4.44 -3.64 14.67
C LEU A 167 -4.60 -2.13 14.43
N SER A 168 -3.58 -1.43 13.95
CA SER A 168 -3.68 0.00 13.64
C SER A 168 -4.63 0.28 12.48
N HIS A 169 -4.57 -0.54 11.43
CA HIS A 169 -5.50 -0.44 10.31
C HIS A 169 -6.93 -0.83 10.69
N LEU A 170 -7.09 -1.89 11.49
CA LEU A 170 -8.39 -2.28 12.05
C LEU A 170 -8.99 -1.16 12.90
N TYR A 171 -8.21 -0.54 13.78
CA TYR A 171 -8.65 0.58 14.59
C TYR A 171 -9.12 1.75 13.73
N SER A 172 -8.34 2.10 12.69
CA SER A 172 -8.72 3.17 11.77
C SER A 172 -10.01 2.86 11.01
N PHE A 173 -10.17 1.62 10.55
CA PHE A 173 -11.38 1.15 9.87
C PHE A 173 -12.60 1.18 10.79
N VAL A 174 -12.52 0.61 11.99
CA VAL A 174 -13.67 0.58 12.91
C VAL A 174 -14.02 2.00 13.37
N LYS A 175 -13.05 2.77 13.87
CA LYS A 175 -13.32 4.07 14.48
C LYS A 175 -13.75 5.11 13.47
N ASN A 176 -12.99 5.28 12.39
CA ASN A 176 -13.26 6.36 11.44
C ASN A 176 -14.28 5.90 10.40
N TYR A 177 -14.06 4.72 9.83
CA TYR A 177 -14.88 4.31 8.70
C TYR A 177 -16.28 3.88 9.13
N LEU A 178 -16.39 2.97 10.11
CA LEU A 178 -17.69 2.46 10.58
C LEU A 178 -18.38 3.40 11.56
N ILE A 179 -17.73 3.73 12.68
CA ILE A 179 -18.35 4.49 13.78
C ILE A 179 -18.55 5.96 13.38
N ALA A 180 -17.52 6.63 12.84
CA ALA A 180 -17.65 8.02 12.39
C ALA A 180 -18.43 8.15 11.07
N GLY A 181 -18.73 7.02 10.42
CA GLY A 181 -19.61 6.97 9.26
C GLY A 181 -19.00 7.49 7.96
N GLU A 182 -17.67 7.38 7.78
CA GLU A 182 -17.02 7.79 6.51
C GLU A 182 -17.64 7.09 5.29
N TYR A 183 -18.13 5.86 5.47
CA TYR A 183 -18.81 5.11 4.41
C TYR A 183 -20.02 5.83 3.81
N LYS A 184 -20.74 6.65 4.59
CA LYS A 184 -21.99 7.30 4.16
C LYS A 184 -21.81 8.34 3.05
N TYR A 185 -20.65 8.98 3.00
CA TYR A 185 -20.34 10.04 2.05
C TYR A 185 -19.22 9.66 1.08
N THR A 186 -18.86 8.38 1.04
CA THR A 186 -17.80 7.85 0.18
C THR A 186 -18.39 7.14 -1.04
N ASP A 187 -17.88 7.50 -2.21
CA ASP A 187 -18.14 6.82 -3.49
C ASP A 187 -17.22 5.61 -3.63
N SER A 188 -17.74 4.48 -4.12
CA SER A 188 -16.94 3.25 -4.17
C SER A 188 -15.77 3.35 -5.15
N GLY A 189 -15.95 4.08 -6.26
CA GLY A 189 -14.90 4.32 -7.26
C GLY A 189 -13.81 5.21 -6.73
N ALA A 190 -14.17 6.26 -6.00
CA ALA A 190 -13.21 7.10 -5.30
C ALA A 190 -12.47 6.32 -4.19
N GLN A 191 -13.18 5.48 -3.43
CA GLN A 191 -12.59 4.65 -2.38
C GLN A 191 -11.61 3.61 -2.94
N MET A 192 -11.92 3.06 -4.11
CA MET A 192 -11.04 2.13 -4.80
C MET A 192 -9.65 2.73 -5.05
N ILE A 193 -9.57 4.01 -5.43
CA ILE A 193 -8.33 4.70 -5.80
C ILE A 193 -7.56 5.24 -4.58
N MET A 194 -8.23 5.39 -3.44
CA MET A 194 -7.65 5.96 -2.23
C MET A 194 -6.29 5.38 -1.77
N PRO A 195 -6.03 4.05 -1.78
CA PRO A 195 -4.76 3.52 -1.29
C PRO A 195 -3.57 3.72 -2.25
N TYR A 196 -3.79 4.04 -3.53
CA TYR A 196 -2.73 3.98 -4.56
C TYR A 196 -1.60 4.98 -4.32
N MET A 197 -1.93 6.22 -3.93
CA MET A 197 -0.91 7.24 -3.66
C MET A 197 0.05 6.81 -2.54
N ARG A 198 -0.50 6.21 -1.48
CA ARG A 198 0.31 5.72 -0.36
C ARG A 198 1.23 4.58 -0.80
N VAL A 199 0.68 3.57 -1.47
CA VAL A 199 1.46 2.40 -1.89
C VAL A 199 2.53 2.78 -2.90
N ALA A 200 2.26 3.69 -3.82
CA ALA A 200 3.23 4.16 -4.79
C ALA A 200 4.45 4.82 -4.13
N VAL A 201 4.21 5.72 -3.18
CA VAL A 201 5.30 6.37 -2.42
C VAL A 201 6.08 5.34 -1.62
N GLN A 202 5.37 4.41 -0.97
CA GLN A 202 6.01 3.36 -0.19
C GLN A 202 6.85 2.41 -1.06
N GLN A 203 6.36 2.03 -2.25
CA GLN A 203 7.11 1.22 -3.20
C GLN A 203 8.37 1.90 -3.67
N LEU A 204 8.24 3.17 -4.11
CA LEU A 204 9.38 3.95 -4.55
C LEU A 204 10.41 4.05 -3.43
N LEU A 205 9.99 4.37 -2.22
CA LEU A 205 10.87 4.51 -1.07
C LEU A 205 11.53 3.19 -0.66
N ALA A 206 10.75 2.11 -0.52
CA ALA A 206 11.26 0.81 -0.07
C ALA A 206 12.22 0.21 -1.09
N LEU A 207 11.90 0.28 -2.39
CA LEU A 207 12.77 -0.23 -3.44
C LEU A 207 14.01 0.64 -3.60
N SER A 208 13.86 1.96 -3.78
CA SER A 208 15.02 2.84 -3.97
C SER A 208 15.96 2.84 -2.75
N GLY A 209 15.39 2.93 -1.54
CA GLY A 209 16.15 2.84 -0.30
C GLY A 209 16.80 1.48 -0.10
N GLY A 210 16.09 0.41 -0.41
CA GLY A 210 16.60 -0.96 -0.34
C GLY A 210 17.78 -1.20 -1.29
N TYR A 211 17.66 -0.84 -2.57
CA TYR A 211 18.77 -0.96 -3.53
C TYR A 211 19.94 -0.04 -3.19
N PHE A 212 19.68 1.15 -2.62
CA PHE A 212 20.74 2.04 -2.16
C PHE A 212 21.51 1.46 -0.96
N LEU A 213 20.82 0.80 -0.04
CA LEU A 213 21.45 0.05 1.04
C LEU A 213 22.27 -1.14 0.49
N ALA A 214 21.70 -1.87 -0.48
CA ALA A 214 22.36 -2.98 -1.20
C ALA A 214 23.69 -2.56 -1.82
N SER A 215 23.73 -1.40 -2.48
CA SER A 215 24.95 -0.88 -3.09
C SER A 215 25.94 -0.29 -2.10
N SER A 216 25.47 0.17 -0.93
CA SER A 216 26.31 0.71 0.15
C SER A 216 26.91 -0.37 1.06
N GLY A 217 26.81 -1.64 0.68
CA GLY A 217 27.37 -2.77 1.43
C GLY A 217 26.55 -3.19 2.65
N ASN A 218 25.26 -2.85 2.70
CA ASN A 218 24.25 -3.37 3.66
C ASN A 218 24.49 -3.17 5.16
N LYS A 219 25.58 -2.51 5.57
CA LYS A 219 25.99 -2.43 6.98
C LYS A 219 25.66 -1.11 7.67
N SER A 220 25.14 -0.13 6.93
CA SER A 220 24.88 1.19 7.50
C SER A 220 23.54 1.21 8.22
N MET A 221 23.57 0.92 9.53
CA MET A 221 22.43 1.11 10.43
C MET A 221 21.84 2.52 10.29
N ALA A 222 22.67 3.54 10.10
CA ALA A 222 22.23 4.93 9.91
C ALA A 222 21.38 5.11 8.65
N LEU A 223 21.74 4.47 7.53
CA LEU A 223 20.94 4.53 6.30
C LEU A 223 19.62 3.76 6.43
N LEU A 224 19.60 2.65 7.17
CA LEU A 224 18.38 1.91 7.43
C LEU A 224 17.43 2.70 8.35
N VAL A 225 17.96 3.33 9.41
CA VAL A 225 17.17 4.25 10.25
C VAL A 225 16.64 5.42 9.42
N LEU A 226 17.46 6.02 8.55
CA LEU A 226 17.02 7.09 7.65
C LEU A 226 15.87 6.63 6.74
N LEU A 227 15.95 5.43 6.18
CA LEU A 227 14.87 4.84 5.38
C LEU A 227 13.56 4.73 6.19
N VAL A 228 13.63 4.27 7.44
CA VAL A 228 12.47 4.16 8.33
C VAL A 228 11.90 5.53 8.69
N VAL A 229 12.75 6.52 8.95
CA VAL A 229 12.32 7.90 9.25
C VAL A 229 11.64 8.52 8.04
N LEU A 230 12.23 8.40 6.85
CA LEU A 230 11.62 8.86 5.60
C LEU A 230 10.28 8.18 5.36
N LYS A 231 10.19 6.87 5.60
CA LYS A 231 8.95 6.11 5.46
C LYS A 231 7.86 6.64 6.37
N THR A 232 8.21 6.82 7.64
CA THR A 232 7.29 7.37 8.65
C THR A 232 6.78 8.76 8.25
N PHE A 233 7.67 9.61 7.74
CA PHE A 233 7.31 10.95 7.25
C PHE A 233 6.34 10.89 6.07
N PHE A 234 6.62 10.07 5.06
CA PHE A 234 5.74 9.93 3.89
C PHE A 234 4.39 9.29 4.23
N ASP A 235 4.36 8.32 5.14
CA ASP A 235 3.10 7.75 5.65
C ASP A 235 2.26 8.77 6.39
N PHE A 236 2.90 9.60 7.22
CA PHE A 236 2.22 10.71 7.89
C PHE A 236 1.61 11.68 6.87
N LEU A 237 2.36 12.08 5.84
CA LEU A 237 1.84 12.91 4.75
C LEU A 237 0.68 12.24 4.02
N GLY A 238 0.82 10.95 3.68
CA GLY A 238 -0.23 10.15 3.05
C GLY A 238 -1.52 10.14 3.86
N HIS A 239 -1.42 10.00 5.18
CA HIS A 239 -2.59 10.06 6.06
C HIS A 239 -3.23 11.43 6.12
N LEU A 240 -2.44 12.51 6.17
CA LEU A 240 -3.01 13.86 6.13
C LEU A 240 -3.76 14.12 4.82
N LEU A 241 -3.23 13.63 3.69
CA LEU A 241 -3.87 13.72 2.39
C LEU A 241 -5.18 12.92 2.36
N GLU A 242 -5.18 11.68 2.87
CA GLU A 242 -6.39 10.85 2.97
C GLU A 242 -7.49 11.56 3.78
N ARG A 243 -7.15 12.16 4.93
CA ARG A 243 -8.14 12.89 5.75
C ARG A 243 -8.68 14.13 5.06
N SER A 244 -7.84 14.85 4.34
CA SER A 244 -8.28 15.97 3.51
C SER A 244 -9.28 15.52 2.44
N GLN A 245 -9.08 14.34 1.83
CA GLN A 245 -10.01 13.77 0.85
C GLN A 245 -11.36 13.40 1.47
N TYR A 246 -11.39 12.68 2.59
CA TYR A 246 -12.65 12.36 3.28
C TYR A 246 -13.43 13.61 3.68
N LYS A 247 -12.74 14.66 4.16
CA LYS A 247 -13.38 15.93 4.51
C LYS A 247 -14.06 16.58 3.30
N LYS A 248 -13.38 16.63 2.16
CA LYS A 248 -13.95 17.16 0.90
C LYS A 248 -15.15 16.35 0.42
N MET A 249 -15.10 15.02 0.54
CA MET A 249 -16.21 14.14 0.19
C MET A 249 -17.44 14.41 1.07
N MET A 250 -17.23 14.54 2.37
CA MET A 250 -18.28 14.91 3.32
C MET A 250 -18.89 16.28 3.02
N GLU A 251 -18.08 17.30 2.79
CA GLU A 251 -18.55 18.66 2.44
C GLU A 251 -19.39 18.64 1.16
N LYS A 252 -18.89 17.95 0.12
CA LYS A 252 -19.64 17.77 -1.14
C LYS A 252 -20.97 17.06 -0.93
N TYR A 253 -20.98 15.98 -0.14
CA TYR A 253 -22.20 15.23 0.17
C TYR A 253 -23.24 16.11 0.86
N ARG A 254 -22.83 16.90 1.87
CA ARG A 254 -23.73 17.81 2.59
C ARG A 254 -24.34 18.87 1.68
N ALA A 255 -23.51 19.51 0.84
CA ALA A 255 -23.99 20.50 -0.13
C ALA A 255 -25.05 19.91 -1.08
N THR A 256 -24.85 18.67 -1.56
CA THR A 256 -25.84 17.99 -2.40
C THR A 256 -27.15 17.69 -1.65
N GLN A 257 -27.10 17.34 -0.37
CA GLN A 257 -28.31 17.12 0.43
C GLN A 257 -29.07 18.42 0.70
N GLU A 258 -28.37 19.53 0.95
CA GLU A 258 -28.99 20.86 1.12
C GLU A 258 -29.68 21.33 -0.17
N GLU A 259 -29.03 21.17 -1.32
CA GLU A 259 -29.62 21.50 -2.63
C GLU A 259 -30.87 20.64 -2.92
N GLN A 260 -30.81 19.34 -2.62
CA GLN A 260 -31.96 18.44 -2.77
C GLN A 260 -33.11 18.78 -1.80
N GLY A 261 -32.80 19.19 -0.56
CA GLY A 261 -33.78 19.61 0.42
C GLY A 261 -34.47 20.93 0.06
N ASN A 262 -33.72 21.89 -0.46
CA ASN A 262 -34.26 23.19 -0.90
C ASN A 262 -35.12 23.08 -2.17
N ASN A 263 -34.84 22.13 -3.06
CA ASN A 263 -35.66 21.89 -4.27
C ASN A 263 -36.98 21.16 -3.99
N LEU A 264 -37.20 20.67 -2.76
CA LEU A 264 -38.41 19.97 -2.34
C LEU A 264 -39.34 20.84 -1.47
N GLN A 265 -38.96 22.08 -1.18
CA GLN A 265 -39.75 23.09 -0.46
C GLN A 265 -40.29 24.14 -1.44
#